data_AF-A0A5B7EKQ8-F1
#
_entry.id   AF-A0A5B7EKQ8-F1
#
_cell.length_a   1.000
_cell.length_b   1.000
_cell.length_c   1.000
_cell.angle_alpha   90.00
_cell.angle_beta   90.00
_cell.angle_gamma   90.00
#
_symmetry.space_group_name_H-M   'P 1'
#
loop_
_entity.id
_entity.type
_entity.pdbx_description
1 polymer ?
#
loop_
_entity_poly.entity_id
_entity_poly.type
_entity_poly.pdbx_seq_one_letter_code
_entity_poly.pdbx_strand_id
1 'polypeptide(L)'
;MAIQDLQRFLESQVPGACVPVDLLKIAKSVGIRRSNHRSAPRGLYGHVPLTLVVDGEYCLDRLYGGFFSDWVCGGQWNRMVQFLAVLMQTVQNNNIELAVFFNGALEQQRLSEWARHECSLRKNVLKHVTVKGTPPPKVWWVAPVGLRTCLRMALRHLNIQVVSMPFFAKRIIIANIVEDNKHVFSY
;
A
#
# COMPACT_ATOMS: atom_id res chain seq x y z
N MET A 1 9.64 -13.38 7.14
CA MET A 1 8.17 -13.58 7.09
C MET A 1 7.52 -12.55 8.02
N ALA A 2 6.25 -12.19 7.82
CA ALA A 2 5.52 -11.38 8.79
C ALA A 2 5.24 -12.21 10.06
N ILE A 3 4.96 -11.55 11.18
CA ILE A 3 4.53 -12.26 12.40
C ILE A 3 3.08 -12.70 12.16
N GLN A 4 2.87 -14.00 12.09
CA GLN A 4 1.56 -14.60 11.83
C GLN A 4 0.62 -14.35 13.02
N ASP A 5 -0.63 -14.01 12.73
CA ASP A 5 -1.70 -13.76 13.70
C ASP A 5 -1.44 -12.66 14.74
N LEU A 6 -0.40 -11.84 14.58
CA LEU A 6 -0.13 -10.71 15.48
C LEU A 6 -1.32 -9.76 15.58
N GLN A 7 -1.97 -9.45 14.45
CA GLN A 7 -3.14 -8.60 14.44
C GLN A 7 -4.29 -9.21 15.25
N ARG A 8 -4.61 -10.49 15.03
CA ARG A 8 -5.67 -11.18 15.78
C ARG A 8 -5.36 -11.23 17.28
N PHE A 9 -4.09 -11.39 17.64
CA PHE A 9 -3.65 -11.33 19.02
C PHE A 9 -3.86 -9.93 19.62
N LEU A 10 -3.44 -8.87 18.92
CA LEU A 10 -3.62 -7.48 19.40
C LEU A 10 -5.11 -7.13 19.56
N GLU A 11 -5.95 -7.51 18.60
CA GLU A 11 -7.40 -7.24 18.64
C GLU A 11 -8.10 -8.00 19.76
N SER A 12 -7.65 -9.22 20.10
CA SER A 12 -8.30 -10.07 21.10
C SER A 12 -7.75 -9.90 22.52
N GLN A 13 -6.44 -9.70 22.67
CA GLN A 13 -5.76 -9.75 23.96
C GLN A 13 -5.39 -8.37 24.51
N VAL A 14 -5.37 -7.31 23.68
CA VAL A 14 -4.94 -5.97 24.09
C VAL A 14 -6.03 -4.93 23.80
N PRO A 15 -6.93 -4.67 24.77
CA PRO A 15 -7.98 -3.67 24.60
C PRO A 15 -7.39 -2.29 24.27
N GLY A 16 -7.89 -1.66 23.21
CA GLY A 16 -7.42 -0.35 22.77
C GLY A 16 -6.14 -0.36 21.93
N ALA A 17 -5.52 -1.51 21.63
CA ALA A 17 -4.38 -1.58 20.72
C ALA A 17 -4.75 -1.26 19.27
N CYS A 18 -6.00 -1.56 18.87
CA CYS A 18 -6.51 -1.32 17.52
C CYS A 18 -7.62 -0.27 17.56
N VAL A 19 -7.44 0.81 16.80
CA VAL A 19 -8.42 1.90 16.69
C VAL A 19 -8.77 2.09 15.22
N PRO A 20 -10.07 2.06 14.84
CA PRO A 20 -10.48 2.38 13.49
C PRO A 20 -10.22 3.86 13.21
N VAL A 21 -9.56 4.14 12.09
CA VAL A 21 -9.18 5.50 11.71
C VAL A 21 -9.82 5.89 10.40
N ASP A 22 -10.44 7.07 10.39
CA ASP A 22 -10.90 7.74 9.19
C ASP A 22 -9.86 8.78 8.76
N LEU A 23 -9.12 8.46 7.71
CA LEU A 23 -8.04 9.30 7.17
C LEU A 23 -8.55 10.66 6.72
N LEU A 24 -9.79 10.76 6.25
CA LEU A 24 -10.38 12.03 5.81
C LEU A 24 -10.68 12.94 7.01
N LYS A 25 -11.14 12.37 8.12
CA LYS A 25 -11.31 13.11 9.38
C LYS A 25 -9.97 13.56 9.94
N ILE A 26 -8.95 12.71 9.90
CA ILE A 26 -7.60 13.09 10.33
C ILE A 26 -7.08 14.24 9.49
N ALA A 27 -7.14 14.14 8.16
CA ALA A 27 -6.65 15.18 7.25
C ALA A 27 -7.29 16.55 7.52
N LYS A 28 -8.62 16.58 7.72
CA LYS A 28 -9.35 17.79 8.12
C LYS A 28 -8.89 18.33 9.48
N SER A 29 -8.68 17.45 10.47
CA SER A 29 -8.25 17.86 11.81
C SER A 29 -6.81 18.39 11.87
N VAL A 30 -5.90 17.84 11.07
CA VAL A 30 -4.49 18.29 10.99
C VAL A 30 -4.42 19.72 10.45
N GLY A 31 -5.24 20.04 9.44
CA GLY A 31 -5.38 21.41 8.93
C GLY A 31 -5.83 22.42 10.01
N ILE A 32 -6.80 22.04 10.85
CA ILE A 32 -7.36 22.91 11.89
C ILE A 32 -6.39 23.10 13.06
N ARG A 33 -5.75 22.03 13.57
CA ARG A 33 -4.91 22.10 14.78
C ARG A 33 -3.67 22.98 14.60
N ARG A 34 -3.07 22.99 13.41
CA ARG A 34 -1.89 23.83 13.13
C ARG A 34 -2.24 25.29 12.85
N SER A 35 -3.48 25.58 12.47
CA SER A 35 -3.97 26.98 12.34
C SER A 35 -4.18 27.68 13.69
N ASN A 36 -4.36 26.94 14.79
CA ASN A 36 -4.56 27.50 16.13
C ASN A 36 -3.26 27.74 16.91
N HIS A 37 -2.10 27.27 16.44
CA HIS A 37 -0.80 27.56 17.04
C HIS A 37 -0.30 28.94 16.56
N ARG A 38 -0.98 30.00 17.02
CA ARG A 38 -0.82 31.41 16.62
C ARG A 38 0.43 32.08 17.20
N SER A 39 1.63 31.56 16.91
CA SER A 39 2.89 32.22 17.32
C SER A 39 3.99 32.23 16.25
N ALA A 40 3.76 31.69 15.04
CA ALA A 40 4.73 31.76 13.95
C ALA A 40 4.39 32.89 12.95
N PRO A 41 5.39 33.59 12.37
CA PRO A 41 5.16 34.75 11.50
C PRO A 41 4.27 34.39 10.31
N ARG A 42 3.25 35.22 10.07
CA ARG A 42 2.34 35.11 8.92
C ARG A 42 3.10 35.45 7.64
N GLY A 43 3.67 34.44 7.01
CA GLY A 43 4.27 34.53 5.68
C GLY A 43 5.00 33.24 5.34
N LEU A 44 4.66 32.65 4.19
CA LEU A 44 5.29 31.51 3.50
C LEU A 44 4.85 30.06 3.78
N TYR A 45 4.21 29.69 4.90
CA TYR A 45 3.83 28.29 5.10
C TYR A 45 2.34 28.05 4.89
N GLY A 46 1.99 27.82 3.62
CA GLY A 46 0.70 27.30 3.21
C GLY A 46 0.36 25.99 3.92
N HIS A 47 -0.95 25.73 4.01
CA HIS A 47 -1.58 24.58 4.65
C HIS A 47 -0.83 23.25 4.36
N VAL A 48 -0.04 22.75 5.31
CA VAL A 48 0.77 21.53 5.11
C VAL A 48 -0.16 20.30 5.03
N PRO A 49 -0.13 19.51 3.94
CA PRO A 49 -0.98 18.34 3.78
C PRO A 49 -0.62 17.20 4.72
N LEU A 50 -1.57 16.29 4.94
CA LEU A 50 -1.31 15.03 5.65
C LEU A 50 -0.52 14.11 4.72
N THR A 51 0.76 13.86 5.01
CA THR A 51 1.56 12.92 4.22
C THR A 51 1.33 11.48 4.68
N LEU A 52 0.89 10.63 3.76
CA LEU A 52 0.71 9.19 3.93
C LEU A 52 1.76 8.41 3.13
N VAL A 53 2.33 7.40 3.78
CA VAL A 53 3.31 6.50 3.19
C VAL A 53 2.69 5.11 3.05
N VAL A 54 2.69 4.57 1.83
CA VAL A 54 2.10 3.26 1.52
C VAL A 54 3.18 2.28 1.05
N ASP A 55 3.17 1.08 1.64
CA ASP A 55 3.93 -0.06 1.14
C ASP A 55 3.27 -0.62 -0.13
N GLY A 56 3.83 -0.27 -1.28
CA GLY A 56 3.32 -0.66 -2.59
C GLY A 56 3.49 -2.15 -2.91
N GLU A 57 4.42 -2.86 -2.25
CA GLU A 57 4.62 -4.30 -2.50
C GLU A 57 3.56 -5.14 -1.79
N TYR A 58 3.20 -4.75 -0.56
CA TYR A 58 2.13 -5.44 0.17
C TYR A 58 0.73 -5.00 -0.29
N CYS A 59 0.61 -3.78 -0.81
CA CYS A 59 -0.66 -3.27 -1.31
C CYS A 59 -0.89 -3.52 -2.81
N LEU A 60 -0.12 -4.39 -3.48
CA LEU A 60 -0.25 -4.62 -4.93
C LEU A 60 -1.69 -5.00 -5.35
N ASP A 61 -2.31 -5.96 -4.67
CA ASP A 61 -3.70 -6.39 -4.94
C ASP A 61 -4.70 -5.22 -4.78
N ARG A 62 -4.53 -4.40 -3.74
CA ARG A 62 -5.42 -3.27 -3.46
C ARG A 62 -5.22 -2.13 -4.46
N LEU A 63 -3.96 -1.80 -4.78
CA LEU A 63 -3.60 -0.76 -5.76
C LEU A 63 -3.96 -1.18 -7.18
N TYR A 64 -4.01 -2.48 -7.45
CA TYR A 64 -4.51 -3.01 -8.72
C TYR A 64 -6.02 -2.78 -8.92
N GLY A 65 -6.74 -2.49 -7.83
CA GLY A 65 -8.16 -2.16 -7.86
C GLY A 65 -9.00 -2.97 -6.88
N GLY A 66 -8.44 -3.98 -6.19
CA GLY A 66 -8.99 -4.67 -5.01
C GLY A 66 -10.33 -5.42 -5.14
N PHE A 67 -11.14 -5.10 -6.16
CA PHE A 67 -12.51 -5.53 -6.39
C PHE A 67 -12.67 -6.32 -7.69
N PHE A 68 -11.67 -6.29 -8.57
CA PHE A 68 -11.73 -6.99 -9.85
C PHE A 68 -11.14 -8.39 -9.69
N SER A 69 -11.93 -9.40 -10.06
CA SER A 69 -11.47 -10.77 -10.18
C SER A 69 -10.35 -10.81 -11.22
N ASP A 70 -9.12 -10.93 -10.75
CA ASP A 70 -7.95 -11.05 -11.62
C ASP A 70 -8.04 -12.43 -12.28
N TRP A 71 -8.60 -12.49 -13.48
CA TRP A 71 -8.77 -13.75 -14.21
C TRP A 71 -7.42 -14.20 -14.78
N VAL A 72 -6.63 -14.72 -13.86
CA VAL A 72 -5.50 -15.63 -14.01
C VAL A 72 -4.14 -15.00 -14.33
N CYS A 73 -3.92 -14.11 -15.31
CA CYS A 73 -2.54 -13.62 -15.60
C CYS A 73 -2.42 -12.24 -16.29
N GLY A 74 -3.31 -11.27 -16.06
CA GLY A 74 -3.14 -9.95 -16.71
C GLY A 74 -4.21 -8.91 -16.46
N GLY A 75 -5.37 -9.31 -15.95
CA GLY A 75 -6.52 -8.48 -15.61
C GLY A 75 -6.77 -7.28 -16.53
N GLN A 76 -7.34 -6.20 -15.97
CA GLN A 76 -7.75 -5.00 -16.70
C GLN A 76 -6.92 -3.79 -16.26
N TRP A 77 -5.76 -3.59 -16.89
CA TRP A 77 -4.85 -2.47 -16.58
C TRP A 77 -5.51 -1.09 -16.67
N ASN A 78 -6.42 -0.91 -17.62
CA ASN A 78 -7.18 0.34 -17.74
C ASN A 78 -8.03 0.62 -16.50
N ARG A 79 -8.63 -0.42 -15.91
CA ARG A 79 -9.41 -0.28 -14.67
C ARG A 79 -8.51 0.04 -13.48
N MET A 80 -7.30 -0.54 -13.42
CA MET A 80 -6.29 -0.16 -12.44
C MET A 80 -5.97 1.34 -12.56
N VAL A 81 -5.65 1.83 -13.76
CA VAL A 81 -5.32 3.25 -13.95
C VAL A 81 -6.49 4.16 -13.58
N GLN A 82 -7.72 3.81 -13.97
CA GLN A 82 -8.93 4.54 -13.58
C GLN A 82 -9.13 4.57 -12.06
N PHE A 83 -8.96 3.42 -11.39
CA PHE A 83 -9.04 3.33 -9.94
C PHE A 83 -8.00 4.22 -9.27
N LEU A 84 -6.75 4.17 -9.72
CA LEU A 84 -5.67 5.00 -9.19
C LEU A 84 -5.93 6.50 -9.41
N ALA A 85 -6.51 6.88 -10.56
CA ALA A 85 -6.88 8.26 -10.84
C ALA A 85 -7.94 8.78 -9.86
N VAL A 86 -8.99 8.00 -9.61
CA VAL A 86 -10.05 8.33 -8.62
C VAL A 86 -9.47 8.40 -7.21
N LEU A 87 -8.59 7.46 -6.86
CA LEU A 87 -7.90 7.47 -5.57
C LEU A 87 -7.08 8.75 -5.41
N MET A 88 -6.32 9.17 -6.42
CA MET A 88 -5.51 10.38 -6.36
C MET A 88 -6.34 11.64 -6.30
N GLN A 89 -7.40 11.72 -7.09
CA GLN A 89 -8.33 12.84 -7.02
C GLN A 89 -8.94 12.96 -5.60
N THR A 90 -9.30 11.84 -4.99
CA THR A 90 -9.84 11.83 -3.61
C THR A 90 -8.79 12.28 -2.60
N VAL A 91 -7.55 11.81 -2.72
CA VAL A 91 -6.42 12.18 -1.84
C VAL A 91 -6.12 13.68 -1.95
N GLN A 92 -6.01 14.21 -3.17
CA GLN A 92 -5.74 15.62 -3.43
C GLN A 92 -6.88 16.53 -2.94
N ASN A 93 -8.13 16.16 -3.19
CA ASN A 93 -9.31 16.91 -2.73
C ASN A 93 -9.40 17.01 -1.20
N ASN A 94 -8.76 16.09 -0.47
CA ASN A 94 -8.78 16.05 0.98
C ASN A 94 -7.48 16.56 1.63
N ASN A 95 -6.61 17.23 0.86
CA ASN A 95 -5.33 17.77 1.34
C ASN A 95 -4.42 16.69 1.97
N ILE A 96 -4.40 15.52 1.34
CA ILE A 96 -3.54 14.39 1.68
C ILE A 96 -2.47 14.29 0.59
N GLU A 97 -1.23 14.06 0.98
CA GLU A 97 -0.12 13.75 0.09
C GLU A 97 0.19 12.26 0.21
N LEU A 98 0.39 11.57 -0.92
CA LEU A 98 0.65 10.13 -0.93
C LEU A 98 2.02 9.82 -1.51
N ALA A 99 2.81 9.05 -0.77
CA ALA A 99 4.06 8.47 -1.24
C ALA A 99 3.98 6.95 -1.21
N VAL A 100 4.30 6.30 -2.33
CA VAL A 100 4.26 4.83 -2.47
C VAL A 100 5.68 4.29 -2.58
N PHE A 101 5.99 3.30 -1.75
CA PHE A 101 7.31 2.68 -1.69
C PHE A 101 7.28 1.28 -2.29
N PHE A 102 8.27 0.97 -3.11
CA PHE A 102 8.49 -0.38 -3.62
C PHE A 102 9.79 -0.93 -3.08
N ASN A 103 9.76 -2.20 -2.67
CA ASN A 103 10.95 -2.87 -2.16
C ASN A 103 11.96 -3.09 -3.29
N GLY A 104 13.23 -3.03 -2.90
CA GLY A 104 14.35 -3.32 -3.79
C GLY A 104 14.56 -4.81 -4.01
N ALA A 105 15.83 -5.20 -4.10
CA ALA A 105 16.19 -6.61 -4.23
C ALA A 105 15.72 -7.41 -3.00
N LEU A 106 15.17 -8.60 -3.26
CA LEU A 106 14.89 -9.57 -2.21
C LEU A 106 16.21 -10.10 -1.65
N GLU A 107 16.27 -10.25 -0.33
CA GLU A 107 17.41 -10.83 0.36
C GLU A 107 17.67 -12.28 -0.13
N GLN A 108 18.91 -12.56 -0.53
CA GLN A 108 19.26 -13.80 -1.24
C GLN A 108 18.97 -15.06 -0.42
N GLN A 109 19.08 -14.98 0.90
CA GLN A 109 18.75 -16.08 1.82
C GLN A 109 17.27 -16.47 1.77
N ARG A 110 16.39 -15.54 1.37
CA ARG A 110 14.92 -15.72 1.38
C ARG A 110 14.35 -16.03 -0.01
N LEU A 111 15.19 -16.02 -1.05
CA LEU A 111 14.78 -16.23 -2.43
C LEU A 111 14.25 -17.65 -2.66
N SER A 112 14.88 -18.67 -2.07
CA SER A 112 14.51 -20.08 -2.25
C SER A 112 13.15 -20.42 -1.62
N GLU A 113 12.85 -19.83 -0.46
CA GLU A 113 11.55 -19.95 0.20
C GLU A 113 10.46 -19.24 -0.59
N TRP A 114 10.72 -18.00 -1.02
CA TRP A 114 9.80 -17.23 -1.85
C TRP A 114 9.49 -17.96 -3.16
N ALA A 115 10.51 -18.48 -3.86
CA ALA A 115 10.33 -19.21 -5.12
C ALA A 115 9.49 -20.48 -4.94
N ARG A 116 9.71 -21.24 -3.85
CA ARG A 116 8.89 -22.42 -3.53
C ARG A 116 7.44 -22.04 -3.25
N HIS A 117 7.22 -20.99 -2.47
CA HIS A 117 5.87 -20.48 -2.17
C HIS A 117 5.15 -20.03 -3.44
N GLU A 118 5.79 -19.20 -4.25
CA GLU A 118 5.28 -18.67 -5.52
C GLU A 118 4.96 -19.78 -6.54
N CYS A 119 5.80 -20.80 -6.63
CA CYS A 119 5.58 -21.94 -7.51
C CYS A 119 4.39 -22.80 -7.03
N SER A 120 4.30 -23.06 -5.73
CA SER A 120 3.18 -23.79 -5.13
C SER A 120 1.85 -23.05 -5.35
N LEU A 121 1.84 -21.74 -5.10
CA LEU A 121 0.65 -20.90 -5.28
C LEU A 121 0.16 -20.91 -6.74
N ARG A 122 1.06 -20.69 -7.71
CA ARG A 122 0.71 -20.75 -9.13
C ARG A 122 0.19 -22.12 -9.56
N LYS A 123 0.80 -23.21 -9.06
CA LYS A 123 0.31 -24.58 -9.31
C LYS A 123 -1.11 -24.79 -8.77
N ASN A 124 -1.40 -24.29 -7.57
CA ASN A 124 -2.74 -24.40 -6.97
C ASN A 124 -3.78 -23.60 -7.75
N VAL A 125 -3.43 -22.38 -8.19
CA VAL A 125 -4.29 -21.56 -9.05
C VAL A 125 -4.59 -22.28 -10.36
N LEU A 126 -3.55 -22.77 -11.06
CA LEU A 126 -3.73 -23.50 -12.32
C LEU A 126 -4.60 -24.74 -12.13
N LYS A 127 -4.33 -25.55 -11.10
CA LYS A 127 -5.13 -26.74 -10.79
C LYS A 127 -6.60 -26.38 -10.52
N HIS A 128 -6.85 -25.31 -9.77
CA HIS A 128 -8.22 -24.86 -9.48
C HIS A 128 -8.96 -24.42 -10.74
N VAL A 129 -8.30 -23.63 -11.58
CA VAL A 129 -8.88 -23.15 -12.84
C VAL A 129 -9.18 -24.33 -13.76
N THR A 130 -8.24 -25.27 -13.93
CA THR A 130 -8.45 -26.47 -14.78
C THR A 130 -9.58 -27.37 -14.27
N VAL A 131 -9.69 -27.56 -12.95
CA VAL A 131 -10.67 -28.51 -12.37
C VAL A 131 -12.05 -27.89 -12.18
N LYS A 132 -12.12 -26.63 -11.69
CA LYS A 132 -13.38 -26.00 -11.32
C LYS A 132 -13.90 -25.00 -12.36
N GLY A 133 -13.04 -24.47 -13.23
CA GLY A 133 -13.42 -23.43 -14.20
C GLY A 133 -13.88 -22.11 -13.56
N THR A 134 -13.70 -21.95 -12.25
CA THR A 134 -14.09 -20.75 -11.49
C THR A 134 -12.86 -19.92 -11.12
N PRO A 135 -13.03 -18.60 -10.92
CA PRO A 135 -11.94 -17.76 -10.43
C PRO A 135 -11.46 -18.27 -9.05
N PRO A 136 -10.13 -18.31 -8.82
CA PRO A 136 -9.60 -18.74 -7.53
C PRO A 136 -10.01 -17.77 -6.41
N PRO A 137 -10.08 -18.24 -5.15
CA PRO A 137 -10.30 -17.37 -4.00
C PRO A 137 -9.28 -16.22 -3.94
N LYS A 138 -9.67 -15.07 -3.41
CA LYS A 138 -8.80 -13.88 -3.29
C LYS A 138 -7.50 -14.14 -2.50
N VAL A 139 -7.52 -15.07 -1.54
CA VAL A 139 -6.31 -15.48 -0.80
C VAL A 139 -5.25 -16.15 -1.69
N TRP A 140 -5.63 -16.62 -2.88
CA TRP A 140 -4.72 -17.16 -3.88
C TRP A 140 -4.37 -16.16 -4.99
N TRP A 141 -4.50 -14.87 -4.70
CA TRP A 141 -4.10 -13.83 -5.63
C TRP A 141 -2.61 -13.93 -5.95
N VAL A 142 -2.29 -13.83 -7.24
CA VAL A 142 -0.93 -13.82 -7.76
C VAL A 142 -0.79 -12.60 -8.65
N ALA A 143 0.20 -11.76 -8.38
CA ALA A 143 0.49 -10.60 -9.20
C ALA A 143 0.73 -11.00 -10.68
N PRO A 144 0.05 -10.36 -11.64
CA PRO A 144 0.39 -10.47 -13.05
C PRO A 144 1.85 -10.11 -13.32
N VAL A 145 2.45 -10.75 -14.32
CA VAL A 145 3.83 -10.45 -14.72
C VAL A 145 3.94 -8.97 -15.08
N GLY A 146 4.95 -8.30 -14.53
CA GLY A 146 5.18 -6.88 -14.78
C GLY A 146 4.27 -5.92 -14.00
N LEU A 147 3.29 -6.41 -13.20
CA LEU A 147 2.39 -5.53 -12.41
C LEU A 147 3.16 -4.50 -11.60
N ARG A 148 4.21 -4.92 -10.91
CA ARG A 148 5.05 -3.99 -10.14
C ARG A 148 5.60 -2.86 -11.00
N THR A 149 6.07 -3.16 -12.20
CA THR A 149 6.64 -2.16 -13.11
C THR A 149 5.56 -1.27 -13.71
N CYS A 150 4.47 -1.85 -14.20
CA CYS A 150 3.33 -1.11 -14.73
C CYS A 150 2.70 -0.20 -13.68
N LEU A 151 2.56 -0.67 -12.44
CA LEU A 151 2.03 0.12 -11.33
C LEU A 151 2.94 1.29 -11.01
N ARG A 152 4.27 1.08 -10.91
CA ARG A 152 5.23 2.18 -10.72
C ARG A 152 5.11 3.24 -11.82
N MET A 153 4.96 2.82 -13.08
CA MET A 153 4.78 3.75 -14.19
C MET A 153 3.45 4.49 -14.12
N ALA A 154 2.34 3.79 -13.84
CA ALA A 154 1.02 4.40 -13.69
C ALA A 154 0.97 5.42 -12.55
N LEU A 155 1.57 5.08 -11.40
CA LEU A 155 1.65 5.99 -10.26
C LEU A 155 2.46 7.25 -10.61
N ARG A 156 3.59 7.11 -11.33
CA ARG A 156 4.36 8.26 -11.82
C ARG A 156 3.60 9.09 -12.84
N HIS A 157 2.85 8.46 -13.73
CA HIS A 157 1.99 9.15 -14.70
C HIS A 157 0.90 9.99 -14.01
N LEU A 158 0.41 9.54 -12.85
CA LEU A 158 -0.56 10.25 -12.02
C LEU A 158 0.10 11.25 -11.03
N ASN A 159 1.39 11.57 -11.22
CA ASN A 159 2.17 12.48 -10.37
C ASN A 159 2.27 12.08 -8.90
N ILE A 160 2.28 10.77 -8.61
CA ILE A 160 2.46 10.25 -7.25
C ILE A 160 3.94 10.07 -6.99
N GLN A 161 4.38 10.41 -5.77
CA GLN A 161 5.75 10.16 -5.37
C GLN A 161 5.98 8.66 -5.23
N VAL A 162 6.82 8.10 -6.11
CA VAL A 162 7.20 6.68 -6.08
C VAL A 162 8.65 6.56 -5.68
N VAL A 163 8.90 5.96 -4.53
CA VAL A 163 10.24 5.70 -4.03
C VAL A 163 10.56 4.21 -4.22
N SER A 164 11.70 3.91 -4.83
CA SER A 164 12.21 2.54 -4.95
C SER A 164 13.38 2.37 -4.01
N MET A 165 13.25 1.46 -3.06
CA MET A 165 14.33 1.17 -2.11
C MET A 165 15.39 0.30 -2.78
N PRO A 166 16.68 0.43 -2.40
CA PRO A 166 17.74 -0.43 -2.92
C PRO A 166 17.65 -1.87 -2.35
N PHE A 167 17.15 -2.03 -1.12
CA PHE A 167 17.06 -3.31 -0.41
C PHE A 167 15.69 -3.51 0.27
N PHE A 168 15.38 -4.74 0.65
CA PHE A 168 14.19 -5.10 1.44
C PHE A 168 14.31 -4.52 2.86
N ALA A 169 13.76 -3.33 3.11
CA ALA A 169 13.95 -2.65 4.39
C ALA A 169 12.63 -2.10 4.96
N LYS A 170 11.83 -2.98 5.58
CA LYS A 170 10.76 -2.55 6.50
C LYS A 170 11.30 -1.66 7.65
N ARG A 171 12.59 -1.78 8.00
CA ARG A 171 13.26 -1.00 9.07
C ARG A 171 13.51 0.48 8.73
N ILE A 172 13.78 0.83 7.47
CA ILE A 172 14.12 2.22 7.08
C ILE A 172 12.88 3.11 7.06
N ILE A 173 11.73 2.56 6.65
CA ILE A 173 10.46 3.28 6.63
C ILE A 173 10.05 3.69 8.05
N ILE A 174 10.15 2.78 9.03
CA ILE A 174 9.89 3.10 10.44
C ILE A 174 10.88 4.15 10.96
N ALA A 175 12.17 4.05 10.61
CA ALA A 175 13.20 4.99 11.07
C ALA A 175 12.97 6.43 10.55
N ASN A 176 12.73 6.62 9.25
CA ASN A 176 12.48 7.95 8.68
C ASN A 176 11.13 8.55 9.12
N ILE A 177 10.16 7.73 9.49
CA ILE A 177 8.84 8.17 9.95
C ILE A 177 8.87 8.67 11.40
N VAL A 178 9.71 8.05 12.24
CA VAL A 178 9.96 8.50 13.62
C VAL A 178 10.71 9.83 13.64
N GLU A 179 11.62 10.07 12.68
CA GLU A 179 12.34 11.36 12.59
C GLU A 179 11.47 12.52 12.07
N ASP A 180 10.50 12.26 11.17
CA ASP A 180 9.70 13.30 10.49
C ASP A 180 8.27 13.52 11.02
N ASN A 181 7.86 12.87 12.12
CA ASN A 181 6.53 13.05 12.71
C ASN A 181 5.38 12.68 11.73
N LYS A 182 5.59 11.67 10.88
CA LYS A 182 4.62 11.18 9.88
C LYS A 182 3.82 10.00 10.46
N HIS A 183 2.54 9.88 10.12
CA HIS A 183 1.68 8.78 10.61
C HIS A 183 1.73 7.60 9.63
N VAL A 184 2.07 6.40 10.14
CA VAL A 184 2.07 5.15 9.35
C VAL A 184 0.82 4.34 9.62
N PHE A 185 0.17 3.93 8.53
CA PHE A 185 -0.84 2.88 8.54
C PHE A 185 -0.29 1.70 7.73
N SER A 186 0.10 0.62 8.42
CA SER A 186 0.33 -0.68 7.77
C SER A 186 -0.95 -1.50 7.93
N TYR A 187 -1.47 -2.00 6.82
CA TYR A 187 -2.33 -3.18 6.81
C TYR A 187 -1.48 -4.46 6.80
#